data_AF-A0A9N9NLZ6-F1
#
_entry.id   AF-A0A9N9NLZ6-F1
#
_cell.length_a   1.000
_cell.length_b   1.000
_cell.length_c   1.000
_cell.angle_alpha   90.00
_cell.angle_beta   90.00
_cell.angle_gamma   90.00
#
_symmetry.space_group_name_H-M   'P 1'
#
loop_
_entity.id
_entity.type
_entity.pdbx_description
1 polymer ?
#
loop_
_entity_poly.entity_id
_entity_poly.type
_entity_poly.pdbx_seq_one_letter_code
_entity_poly.pdbx_strand_id
1 'polypeptide(L)'
;MTNPKVKVGDKIPDDVYFGVLNDGEEKPRKVSAQEIFKGKKVVLFGIPGAFTSVCSSKHLPQYVERTDKLKTKGVDVIACVAVNDPYVMREWAHTHGVGDKILMLSDGEIVFHSALGLTQHLPFAGERGMRFSIFVDDGVVKVLNIEEPGAMSYKVSGPDHMIEDLEKLE
;
A
#
# COMPACT_ATOMS: atom_id res chain seq x y z
N MET A 1 -2.63 20.29 -5.24
CA MET A 1 -2.44 18.83 -5.43
C MET A 1 -1.13 18.66 -6.18
N THR A 2 -0.24 17.77 -5.76
CA THR A 2 0.91 17.39 -6.58
C THR A 2 0.44 16.42 -7.64
N ASN A 3 0.82 16.62 -8.89
CA ASN A 3 0.59 15.61 -9.92
C ASN A 3 1.39 14.34 -9.57
N PRO A 4 0.84 13.14 -9.75
CA PRO A 4 1.59 11.90 -9.62
C PRO A 4 2.87 11.95 -10.46
N LYS A 5 4.00 11.59 -9.86
CA LYS A 5 5.29 11.47 -10.57
C LYS A 5 5.49 10.09 -11.15
N VAL A 6 4.87 9.08 -10.53
CA VAL A 6 4.89 7.69 -10.97
C VAL A 6 3.91 7.44 -12.10
N LYS A 7 4.29 6.59 -13.05
CA LYS A 7 3.43 6.05 -14.12
C LYS A 7 3.75 4.57 -14.37
N VAL A 8 2.88 3.90 -15.12
CA VAL A 8 3.13 2.55 -15.63
C VAL A 8 4.42 2.54 -16.47
N GLY A 9 5.27 1.53 -16.22
CA GLY A 9 6.59 1.38 -16.83
C GLY A 9 7.73 1.96 -16.00
N ASP A 10 7.45 2.81 -15.01
CA ASP A 10 8.48 3.32 -14.11
C ASP A 10 8.94 2.26 -13.11
N LYS A 11 10.17 2.44 -12.58
CA LYS A 11 10.67 1.67 -11.46
C LYS A 11 10.22 2.28 -10.14
N ILE A 12 9.93 1.42 -9.16
CA ILE A 12 9.80 1.82 -7.76
C ILE A 12 11.14 2.39 -7.27
N PRO A 13 11.13 3.47 -6.46
CA PRO A 13 12.36 4.00 -5.85
C PRO A 13 13.10 2.92 -5.05
N ASP A 14 14.36 2.70 -5.39
CA ASP A 14 15.18 1.63 -4.81
C ASP A 14 15.81 2.01 -3.46
N ASP A 15 15.95 3.32 -3.19
CA ASP A 15 16.63 3.91 -2.04
C ASP A 15 15.67 4.35 -0.92
N VAL A 16 14.50 3.71 -0.85
CA VAL A 16 13.47 3.98 0.17
C VAL A 16 13.32 2.80 1.12
N TYR A 17 12.94 3.12 2.35
CA TYR A 17 12.78 2.15 3.42
C TYR A 17 11.48 2.35 4.14
N PHE A 18 10.93 1.25 4.63
CA PHE A 18 9.72 1.22 5.43
C PHE A 18 10.05 0.72 6.84
N GLY A 19 9.32 1.23 7.82
CA GLY A 19 9.25 0.59 9.12
C GLY A 19 8.23 -0.55 9.09
N VAL A 20 8.61 -1.71 9.63
CA VAL A 20 7.72 -2.86 9.79
C VAL A 20 7.80 -3.32 11.24
N LEU A 21 6.65 -3.58 11.84
CA LEU A 21 6.54 -4.18 13.15
C LEU A 21 5.39 -5.19 13.13
N ASN A 22 5.72 -6.45 13.34
CA ASN A 22 4.74 -7.53 13.37
C ASN A 22 4.28 -7.83 14.81
N ASP A 23 3.21 -8.60 14.94
CA ASP A 23 2.74 -9.08 16.24
C ASP A 23 3.82 -9.93 16.93
N GLY A 24 4.01 -9.69 18.23
CA GLY A 24 5.07 -10.33 19.03
C GLY A 24 6.46 -9.69 18.90
N GLU A 25 6.67 -8.73 18.00
CA GLU A 25 7.91 -7.95 17.93
C GLU A 25 7.88 -6.74 18.87
N GLU A 26 9.01 -6.45 19.54
CA GLU A 26 9.14 -5.32 20.47
C GLU A 26 9.55 -4.01 19.77
N LYS A 27 10.32 -4.10 18.68
CA LYS A 27 10.91 -2.94 18.00
C LYS A 27 10.74 -3.06 16.49
N PRO A 28 10.45 -1.95 15.79
CA PRO A 28 10.30 -1.98 14.36
C PRO A 28 11.65 -2.27 13.70
N ARG A 29 11.59 -3.01 12.59
CA ARG A 29 12.72 -3.23 11.70
C ARG A 29 12.59 -2.36 10.46
N LYS A 30 13.74 -2.01 9.88
CA LYS A 30 13.85 -1.29 8.62
C LYS A 30 13.84 -2.29 7.47
N VAL A 31 13.01 -2.06 6.46
CA VAL A 31 12.87 -2.91 5.27
C VAL A 31 13.05 -2.07 4.03
N SER A 32 13.97 -2.43 3.14
CA SER A 32 14.15 -1.69 1.88
C SER A 32 13.04 -2.01 0.87
N ALA A 33 12.75 -1.07 -0.03
CA ALA A 33 11.89 -1.35 -1.18
C ALA A 33 12.44 -2.49 -2.04
N GLN A 34 13.76 -2.58 -2.21
CA GLN A 34 14.39 -3.69 -2.95
C GLN A 34 14.03 -5.06 -2.37
N GLU A 35 14.04 -5.22 -1.04
CA GLU A 35 13.63 -6.48 -0.40
C GLU A 35 12.17 -6.85 -0.70
N ILE A 36 11.31 -5.85 -0.91
CA ILE A 36 9.87 -6.04 -1.14
C ILE A 36 9.59 -6.32 -2.61
N PHE A 37 10.19 -5.58 -3.54
CA PHE A 37 9.80 -5.56 -4.96
C PHE A 37 10.73 -6.31 -5.91
N LYS A 38 12.01 -6.53 -5.56
CA LYS A 38 12.97 -7.18 -6.47
C LYS A 38 12.64 -8.65 -6.64
N GLY A 39 12.51 -9.10 -7.89
CA GLY A 39 12.20 -10.47 -8.27
C GLY A 39 10.84 -10.98 -7.78
N LYS A 40 9.92 -10.07 -7.44
CA LYS A 40 8.60 -10.40 -6.88
C LYS A 40 7.50 -9.66 -7.63
N LYS A 41 6.33 -10.29 -7.69
CA LYS A 41 5.06 -9.71 -8.10
C LYS A 41 4.34 -9.19 -6.86
N VAL A 42 4.24 -7.87 -6.74
CA VAL A 42 3.74 -7.19 -5.54
C VAL A 42 2.49 -6.39 -5.87
N VAL A 43 1.42 -6.62 -5.12
CA VAL A 43 0.29 -5.70 -5.03
C VAL A 43 0.49 -4.82 -3.80
N LEU A 44 0.67 -3.52 -4.02
CA LEU A 44 0.78 -2.53 -2.96
C LEU A 44 -0.42 -1.60 -3.02
N PHE A 45 -1.09 -1.38 -1.89
CA PHE A 45 -2.12 -0.34 -1.79
C PHE A 45 -1.78 0.67 -0.70
N GLY A 46 -1.94 1.94 -1.04
CA GLY A 46 -1.72 3.07 -0.14
C GLY A 46 -3.02 3.60 0.42
N ILE A 47 -2.98 4.04 1.68
CA ILE A 47 -4.11 4.71 2.32
C ILE A 47 -3.69 6.02 2.99
N PRO A 48 -4.63 6.95 3.17
CA PRO A 48 -4.35 8.18 3.91
C PRO A 48 -3.96 7.96 5.37
N GLY A 49 -4.42 6.89 6.02
CA GLY A 49 -3.99 6.56 7.37
C GLY A 49 -4.81 5.47 8.05
N ALA A 50 -4.18 4.75 8.96
CA ALA A 50 -4.79 3.77 9.85
C ALA A 50 -5.88 4.39 10.73
N PHE A 51 -6.86 3.57 11.15
CA PHE A 51 -8.02 3.97 11.96
C PHE A 51 -8.94 5.05 11.35
N THR A 52 -8.76 5.42 10.08
CA THR A 52 -9.64 6.36 9.38
C THR A 52 -10.81 5.63 8.70
N SER A 53 -11.94 6.32 8.51
CA SER A 53 -13.26 5.73 8.22
C SER A 53 -13.27 4.69 7.09
N VAL A 54 -12.96 5.08 5.86
CA VAL A 54 -13.06 4.22 4.66
C VAL A 54 -11.94 3.19 4.61
N CYS A 55 -10.76 3.55 5.13
CA CYS A 55 -9.61 2.68 5.19
C CYS A 55 -9.88 1.45 6.07
N SER A 56 -10.49 1.69 7.24
CA SER A 56 -10.76 0.66 8.26
C SER A 56 -12.06 -0.09 8.02
N SER A 57 -13.10 0.57 7.51
CA SER A 57 -14.39 -0.11 7.31
C SER A 57 -14.43 -1.02 6.09
N LYS A 58 -13.58 -0.78 5.07
CA LYS A 58 -13.72 -1.45 3.78
C LYS A 58 -12.42 -1.78 3.07
N HIS A 59 -11.50 -0.82 2.91
CA HIS A 59 -10.37 -0.98 2.00
C HIS A 59 -9.42 -2.12 2.44
N LEU A 60 -8.83 -2.03 3.64
CA LEU A 60 -7.97 -3.09 4.17
C LEU A 60 -8.73 -4.43 4.36
N PRO A 61 -9.92 -4.47 5.00
CA PRO A 61 -10.65 -5.72 5.16
C PRO A 61 -10.91 -6.47 3.85
N GLN A 62 -11.23 -5.76 2.75
CA GLN A 62 -11.45 -6.42 1.47
C GLN A 62 -10.16 -7.00 0.87
N TYR A 63 -9.00 -6.36 1.05
CA TYR A 63 -7.73 -6.96 0.66
C TYR A 63 -7.43 -8.23 1.49
N VAL A 64 -7.79 -8.24 2.79
CA VAL A 64 -7.66 -9.44 3.64
C VAL A 64 -8.56 -10.57 3.13
N GLU A 65 -9.81 -10.28 2.74
CA GLU A 65 -10.74 -11.26 2.18
C GLU A 65 -10.32 -11.77 0.79
N ARG A 66 -9.68 -10.93 -0.03
CA ARG A 66 -9.26 -11.27 -1.41
C ARG A 66 -7.84 -11.77 -1.53
N THR A 67 -7.13 -11.93 -0.41
CA THR A 67 -5.72 -12.36 -0.36
C THR A 67 -5.48 -13.63 -1.19
N ASP A 68 -6.29 -14.66 -0.99
CA ASP A 68 -6.09 -15.94 -1.69
C ASP A 68 -6.34 -15.79 -3.19
N LYS A 69 -7.35 -15.02 -3.59
CA LYS A 69 -7.63 -14.77 -5.02
C LYS A 69 -6.48 -14.00 -5.68
N LEU A 70 -5.95 -12.96 -5.03
CA LEU A 70 -4.76 -12.25 -5.51
C LEU A 70 -3.55 -13.19 -5.64
N LYS A 71 -3.32 -14.09 -4.67
CA LYS A 71 -2.26 -15.10 -4.75
C LYS A 71 -2.45 -16.08 -5.92
N THR A 72 -3.70 -16.49 -6.22
CA THR A 72 -3.97 -17.33 -7.41
C THR A 72 -3.64 -16.66 -8.74
N LYS A 73 -3.60 -15.31 -8.78
CA LYS A 73 -3.12 -14.52 -9.93
C LYS A 73 -1.59 -14.38 -10.00
N GLY A 74 -0.86 -15.15 -9.18
CA GLY A 74 0.61 -15.13 -9.15
C GLY A 74 1.21 -13.94 -8.40
N VAL A 75 0.45 -13.29 -7.51
CA VAL A 75 0.97 -12.25 -6.62
C VAL A 75 1.74 -12.90 -5.45
N ASP A 76 3.01 -12.55 -5.30
CA ASP A 76 3.89 -13.06 -4.24
C ASP A 76 3.67 -12.32 -2.92
N VAL A 77 3.48 -10.99 -2.99
CA VAL A 77 3.37 -10.12 -1.82
C VAL A 77 2.18 -9.18 -1.98
N ILE A 78 1.37 -9.07 -0.94
CA ILE A 78 0.35 -8.02 -0.80
C ILE A 78 0.82 -7.12 0.34
N ALA A 79 0.88 -5.81 0.10
CA ALA A 79 1.35 -4.84 1.08
C ALA A 79 0.40 -3.64 1.20
N CYS A 80 0.29 -3.10 2.41
CA CYS A 80 -0.43 -1.86 2.71
C CYS A 80 0.57 -0.81 3.20
N VAL A 81 0.56 0.40 2.63
CA VAL A 81 1.43 1.49 3.08
C VAL A 81 0.64 2.71 3.56
N ALA A 82 1.10 3.32 4.65
CA ALA A 82 0.57 4.57 5.16
C ALA A 82 1.65 5.41 5.85
N VAL A 83 1.36 6.69 6.09
CA VAL A 83 2.23 7.67 6.78
C VAL A 83 2.15 7.54 8.32
N ASN A 84 1.56 6.46 8.83
CA ASN A 84 1.56 6.15 10.25
C ASN A 84 2.88 5.50 10.65
N ASP A 85 3.28 5.62 11.92
CA ASP A 85 4.41 4.89 12.48
C ASP A 85 4.14 3.37 12.53
N PRO A 86 5.19 2.53 12.68
CA PRO A 86 5.04 1.07 12.65
C PRO A 86 4.16 0.51 13.78
N TYR A 87 4.13 1.15 14.95
CA TYR A 87 3.35 0.66 16.09
C TYR A 87 1.85 0.82 15.81
N VAL A 88 1.45 1.97 15.25
CA VAL A 88 0.07 2.20 14.79
C VAL A 88 -0.30 1.24 13.67
N MET A 89 0.60 1.02 12.70
CA MET A 89 0.35 0.08 11.60
C MET A 89 0.15 -1.36 12.11
N ARG A 90 0.94 -1.81 13.09
CA ARG A 90 0.79 -3.13 13.74
C ARG A 90 -0.57 -3.25 14.43
N GLU A 91 -0.90 -2.32 15.32
CA GLU A 91 -2.14 -2.41 16.11
C GLU A 91 -3.39 -2.36 15.22
N TRP A 92 -3.33 -1.57 14.15
CA TRP A 92 -4.40 -1.52 13.16
C TRP A 92 -4.55 -2.85 12.41
N ALA A 93 -3.43 -3.49 12.05
CA ALA A 93 -3.43 -4.81 11.43
C ALA A 93 -4.03 -5.88 12.36
N HIS A 94 -3.65 -5.86 13.64
CA HIS A 94 -4.20 -6.74 14.67
C HIS A 94 -5.72 -6.56 14.82
N THR A 95 -6.20 -5.31 14.89
CA THR A 95 -7.63 -4.97 14.97
C THR A 95 -8.45 -5.53 13.78
N HIS A 96 -7.83 -5.65 12.60
CA HIS A 96 -8.47 -6.16 11.39
C HIS A 96 -8.17 -7.63 11.09
N GLY A 97 -7.49 -8.35 11.99
CA GLY A 97 -7.17 -9.76 11.79
C GLY A 97 -6.33 -10.02 10.54
N VAL A 98 -5.43 -9.09 10.20
CA VAL A 98 -4.59 -9.18 9.00
C VAL A 98 -3.65 -10.39 9.05
N GLY A 99 -3.00 -10.62 10.20
CA GLY A 99 -1.98 -11.67 10.36
C GLY A 99 -0.88 -11.56 9.30
N ASP A 100 -0.44 -12.70 8.76
CA ASP A 100 0.63 -12.75 7.75
C ASP A 100 0.14 -12.54 6.30
N LYS A 101 -1.13 -12.15 6.11
CA LYS A 101 -1.73 -12.04 4.78
C LYS A 101 -1.26 -10.81 4.01
N ILE A 102 -1.03 -9.70 4.72
CA ILE A 102 -0.65 -8.41 4.14
C ILE A 102 0.51 -7.83 4.93
N LEU A 103 1.57 -7.44 4.23
CA LEU A 103 2.71 -6.74 4.80
C LEU A 103 2.33 -5.27 5.11
N MET A 104 2.42 -4.87 6.37
CA MET A 104 2.05 -3.53 6.82
C MET A 104 3.29 -2.63 6.85
N LEU A 105 3.33 -1.65 5.96
CA LEU A 105 4.46 -0.77 5.73
C LEU A 105 4.20 0.62 6.32
N SER A 106 5.07 1.06 7.21
CA SER A 106 5.13 2.45 7.67
C SER A 106 6.07 3.27 6.77
N ASP A 107 5.51 4.29 6.13
CA ASP A 107 6.25 5.39 5.49
C ASP A 107 6.13 6.65 6.37
N GLY A 108 6.52 6.53 7.64
CA GLY A 108 6.36 7.60 8.64
C GLY A 108 7.12 8.89 8.34
N GLU A 109 8.13 8.83 7.46
CA GLU A 109 8.90 10.00 7.00
C GLU A 109 8.40 10.54 5.65
N ILE A 110 7.34 9.94 5.06
CA ILE A 110 6.73 10.36 3.79
C ILE A 110 7.72 10.34 2.61
N VAL A 111 8.78 9.53 2.68
CA VAL A 111 9.82 9.49 1.66
C VAL A 111 9.28 8.76 0.43
N PHE A 112 8.62 7.62 0.63
CA PHE A 112 8.08 6.82 -0.47
C PHE A 112 6.94 7.53 -1.17
N HIS A 113 5.94 8.03 -0.42
CA HIS A 113 4.82 8.76 -1.02
C HIS A 113 5.28 10.01 -1.77
N SER A 114 6.24 10.76 -1.23
CA SER A 114 6.79 11.95 -1.89
C SER A 114 7.54 11.63 -3.19
N ALA A 115 8.30 10.53 -3.20
CA ALA A 115 9.02 10.07 -4.38
C ALA A 115 8.05 9.72 -5.53
N LEU A 116 6.91 9.10 -5.21
CA LEU A 116 5.87 8.79 -6.20
C LEU A 116 5.00 10.00 -6.57
N GLY A 117 5.09 11.11 -5.84
CA GLY A 117 4.20 12.26 -5.99
C GLY A 117 2.77 11.98 -5.50
N LEU A 118 2.61 11.06 -4.56
CA LEU A 118 1.34 10.57 -4.03
C LEU A 118 1.10 11.09 -2.60
N THR A 119 1.37 12.38 -2.36
CA THR A 119 1.08 13.06 -1.09
C THR A 119 -0.15 13.97 -1.19
N GLN A 120 -0.80 14.20 -0.06
CA GLN A 120 -1.91 15.13 0.08
C GLN A 120 -1.91 15.73 1.49
N HIS A 121 -2.52 16.91 1.63
CA HIS A 121 -2.79 17.51 2.93
C HIS A 121 -4.26 17.29 3.30
N LEU A 122 -4.51 16.74 4.49
CA LEU A 122 -5.86 16.50 5.01
C LEU A 122 -6.10 17.32 6.29
N PRO A 123 -7.26 17.99 6.42
CA PRO A 123 -7.62 18.70 7.65
C PRO A 123 -7.49 17.81 8.89
N PHE A 124 -6.89 18.35 9.95
CA PHE A 124 -6.66 17.68 11.25
C PHE A 124 -5.73 16.45 11.22
N ALA A 125 -5.25 16.04 10.05
CA ALA A 125 -4.31 14.94 9.88
C ALA A 125 -2.94 15.39 9.34
N GLY A 126 -2.86 16.58 8.73
CA GLY A 126 -1.61 17.08 8.16
C GLY A 126 -1.28 16.41 6.83
N GLU A 127 0.02 16.26 6.55
CA GLU A 127 0.49 15.58 5.33
C GLU A 127 0.30 14.06 5.44
N ARG A 128 -0.26 13.47 4.39
CA ARG A 128 -0.64 12.06 4.27
C ARG A 128 -0.40 11.53 2.86
N GLY A 129 -0.42 10.20 2.73
CA GLY A 129 -0.44 9.53 1.44
C GLY A 129 -1.79 9.66 0.73
N MET A 130 -1.79 9.65 -0.60
CA MET A 130 -2.99 9.46 -1.41
C MET A 130 -3.51 8.02 -1.28
N ARG A 131 -4.78 7.80 -1.63
CA ARG A 131 -5.31 6.43 -1.77
C ARG A 131 -5.00 5.93 -3.18
N PHE A 132 -4.35 4.78 -3.26
CA PHE A 132 -3.97 4.17 -4.53
C PHE A 132 -3.79 2.65 -4.40
N SER A 133 -3.69 1.97 -5.54
CA SER A 133 -3.13 0.62 -5.63
C SER A 133 -2.19 0.52 -6.83
N ILE A 134 -1.12 -0.24 -6.69
CA ILE A 134 -0.18 -0.55 -7.77
C ILE A 134 0.08 -2.05 -7.82
N PHE A 135 0.24 -2.56 -9.03
CA PHE A 135 0.88 -3.84 -9.28
C PHE A 135 2.29 -3.59 -9.79
N VAL A 136 3.27 -4.21 -9.13
CA VAL A 136 4.69 -4.09 -9.43
C VAL A 136 5.22 -5.48 -9.75
N ASP A 137 5.91 -5.62 -10.87
CA ASP A 137 6.58 -6.87 -11.27
C ASP A 137 8.07 -6.60 -11.46
N ASP A 138 8.89 -7.22 -10.61
CA ASP A 138 10.34 -7.03 -10.52
C ASP A 138 10.73 -5.54 -10.42
N GLY A 139 10.13 -4.84 -9.46
CA GLY A 139 10.36 -3.41 -9.25
C GLY A 139 9.76 -2.47 -10.31
N VAL A 140 9.13 -2.97 -11.37
CA VAL A 140 8.52 -2.15 -12.43
C VAL A 140 7.01 -2.06 -12.24
N VAL A 141 6.47 -0.84 -12.24
CA VAL A 141 5.02 -0.60 -12.15
C VAL A 141 4.32 -1.10 -13.43
N LYS A 142 3.38 -2.02 -13.28
CA LYS A 142 2.56 -2.58 -14.37
C LYS A 142 1.12 -2.07 -14.34
N VAL A 143 0.59 -1.79 -13.14
CA VAL A 143 -0.74 -1.19 -12.94
C VAL A 143 -0.60 -0.05 -11.95
N LEU A 144 -1.31 1.04 -12.20
CA LEU A 144 -1.37 2.21 -11.32
C LEU A 144 -2.78 2.76 -11.27
N ASN A 145 -3.42 2.63 -10.11
CA ASN A 145 -4.76 3.12 -9.85
C ASN A 145 -4.70 4.14 -8.72
N ILE A 146 -5.04 5.40 -9.02
CA ILE A 146 -4.99 6.51 -8.07
C ILE A 146 -6.40 7.05 -7.92
N GLU A 147 -6.87 7.17 -6.67
CA GLU A 147 -8.13 7.85 -6.39
C GLU A 147 -7.93 9.36 -6.38
N GLU A 148 -9.03 10.10 -6.55
CA GLU A 148 -9.03 11.54 -6.35
C GLU A 148 -8.52 11.94 -4.95
N PRO A 149 -7.79 13.05 -4.83
CA PRO A 149 -7.37 13.57 -3.53
C PRO A 149 -8.56 13.75 -2.57
N GLY A 150 -8.39 13.33 -1.31
CA GLY A 150 -9.47 13.33 -0.31
C GLY A 150 -10.56 12.28 -0.53
N ALA A 151 -10.40 11.33 -1.46
CA ALA A 151 -11.41 10.32 -1.73
C ALA A 151 -11.81 9.51 -0.49
N MET A 152 -13.11 9.56 -0.20
CA MET A 152 -13.80 8.76 0.81
C MET A 152 -14.37 7.45 0.22
N SER A 153 -13.80 6.99 -0.90
CA SER A 153 -14.09 5.71 -1.55
C SER A 153 -12.79 5.09 -2.10
N TYR A 154 -12.84 3.82 -2.50
CA TYR A 154 -11.74 3.09 -3.13
C TYR A 154 -12.22 2.43 -4.44
N LYS A 155 -12.75 3.24 -5.36
CA LYS A 155 -13.42 2.74 -6.57
C LYS A 155 -12.48 1.98 -7.51
N VAL A 156 -11.26 2.49 -7.69
CA VAL A 156 -10.24 1.93 -8.60
C VAL A 156 -9.07 1.32 -7.83
N SER A 157 -8.89 1.68 -6.57
CA SER A 157 -7.81 1.16 -5.71
C SER A 157 -8.16 -0.14 -4.97
N GLY A 158 -9.40 -0.64 -5.11
CA GLY A 158 -9.86 -1.86 -4.44
C GLY A 158 -9.29 -3.15 -5.01
N PRO A 159 -9.34 -4.25 -4.23
CA PRO A 159 -8.76 -5.54 -4.64
C PRO A 159 -9.48 -6.18 -5.81
N ASP A 160 -10.81 -6.04 -5.90
CA ASP A 160 -11.57 -6.58 -7.03
C ASP A 160 -11.20 -5.89 -8.35
N HIS A 161 -11.00 -4.56 -8.33
CA HIS A 161 -10.49 -3.82 -9.49
C HIS A 161 -9.06 -4.23 -9.86
N MET A 162 -8.18 -4.39 -8.85
CA MET A 162 -6.83 -4.90 -9.08
C MET A 162 -6.83 -6.29 -9.71
N ILE A 163 -7.74 -7.18 -9.30
CA ILE A 163 -7.87 -8.51 -9.90
C ILE A 163 -8.27 -8.40 -11.39
N GLU A 164 -9.22 -7.53 -11.72
CA GLU A 164 -9.61 -7.27 -13.12
C GLU A 164 -8.44 -6.72 -13.94
N ASP A 165 -7.60 -5.89 -13.35
CA ASP A 165 -6.41 -5.37 -14.03
C ASP A 165 -5.36 -6.46 -14.28
N LEU A 166 -5.13 -7.34 -13.29
CA LEU A 166 -4.23 -8.50 -13.44
C LEU A 166 -4.72 -9.44 -14.55
N GLU A 167 -6.03 -9.65 -14.68
CA GLU A 167 -6.64 -10.46 -15.75
C GLU A 167 -6.40 -9.90 -17.16
N LYS A 168 -6.16 -8.59 -17.30
CA LYS A 168 -5.86 -7.94 -18.58
C LYS A 168 -4.37 -8.02 -18.95
N LEU A 169 -3.51 -8.39 -18.00
CA LEU A 169 -2.07 -8.55 -18.21
C LEU A 169 -1.67 -9.98 -18.61
N GLU A 170 -2.59 -10.94 -18.42
CA GLU A 170 -2.50 -12.33 -18.90
C GLU A 170 -2.73 -12.41 -20.42
#